data_AF-A0A2T0U5A0-F1
#
_entry.id   AF-A0A2T0U5A0-F1
#
_cell.length_a   1.000
_cell.length_b   1.000
_cell.length_c   1.000
_cell.angle_alpha   90.00
_cell.angle_beta   90.00
_cell.angle_gamma   90.00
#
_symmetry.space_group_name_H-M   'P 1'
#
loop_
_entity.id
_entity.type
_entity.pdbx_description
1 polymer ?
#
loop_
_entity_poly.entity_id
_entity_poly.type
_entity_poly.pdbx_seq_one_letter_code
_entity_poly.pdbx_strand_id
1 'polypeptide(L)'
;MNIFLAVSSSLLLCFTALSLIRHDYWTFRVFDYPRLQKLVLSIACMVLLLIYFDGSSTLSWVLSLLIAINIVYLSTQIIPFTRLGKIQVKKATKGIDEQSICVMTANVFQDNRNTRGCLDEIRKHNPDVVVLLETDSFWEKETLELEKDYPHYVRVPLSNTYGMLLYSRLELQDPQVKYMVEEDVPSIHTGIVLKDGTLIRLYAVHPTPPVPNENPRATERDKELLLIAEHAKASKAPVIVVGDLNDVAWSFTTELFLKMSGLLDPRRGRGFFNSFHAHYPFLRFPLDHAFISEHFKLKQMKRLSNFNSDHFPIFIYVQYEPDGSGADEALQPDADDIKLAEEKKNAPTNNN
;
A
#
# COMPACT_ATOMS: atom_id res chain seq x y z
N MET A 1 -32.95 23.94 -4.99
CA MET A 1 -31.63 24.01 -4.35
C MET A 1 -31.60 23.22 -3.03
N ASN A 2 -32.50 23.50 -2.09
CA ASN A 2 -32.49 22.88 -0.75
C ASN A 2 -32.59 21.34 -0.76
N ILE A 3 -33.42 20.74 -1.64
CA ILE A 3 -33.53 19.28 -1.77
C ILE A 3 -32.22 18.67 -2.26
N PHE A 4 -31.60 19.27 -3.27
CA PHE A 4 -30.32 18.80 -3.81
C PHE A 4 -29.23 18.79 -2.74
N LEU A 5 -29.07 19.91 -2.01
CA LEU A 5 -28.07 20.01 -0.93
C LEU A 5 -28.35 19.04 0.22
N ALA A 6 -29.62 18.83 0.57
CA ALA A 6 -29.99 17.84 1.58
C ALA A 6 -29.58 16.42 1.15
N VAL A 7 -29.95 16.02 -0.07
CA VAL A 7 -29.62 14.70 -0.62
C VAL A 7 -28.11 14.51 -0.74
N SER A 8 -27.38 15.48 -1.29
CA SER A 8 -25.91 15.38 -1.42
C SER A 8 -25.21 15.30 -0.07
N SER A 9 -25.64 16.10 0.91
CA SER A 9 -25.09 16.06 2.27
C SER A 9 -25.33 14.71 2.93
N SER A 10 -26.58 14.21 2.87
CA SER A 10 -26.94 12.91 3.42
C SER A 10 -26.15 11.77 2.78
N LEU A 11 -26.00 11.78 1.46
CA LEU A 11 -25.21 10.75 0.75
C LEU A 11 -23.73 10.76 1.18
N LEU A 12 -23.10 11.93 1.27
CA LEU A 12 -21.70 12.03 1.72
C LEU A 12 -21.53 11.52 3.16
N LEU A 13 -22.46 11.86 4.05
CA LEU A 13 -22.46 11.38 5.44
C LEU A 13 -22.67 9.86 5.50
N CYS A 14 -23.59 9.32 4.71
CA CYS A 14 -23.80 7.87 4.60
C CYS A 14 -22.55 7.15 4.09
N PHE A 15 -21.86 7.69 3.07
CA PHE A 15 -20.63 7.08 2.55
C PHE A 15 -19.49 7.08 3.57
N THR A 16 -19.36 8.15 4.37
CA THR A 16 -18.41 8.14 5.49
C THR A 16 -18.83 7.11 6.55
N ALA A 17 -20.11 7.06 6.92
CA ALA A 17 -20.60 6.12 7.93
C ALA A 17 -20.41 4.66 7.51
N LEU A 18 -20.64 4.33 6.24
CA LEU A 18 -20.41 2.99 5.69
C LEU A 18 -18.93 2.58 5.79
N SER A 19 -17.98 3.50 5.59
CA SER A 19 -16.55 3.20 5.77
C SER A 19 -16.12 2.97 7.23
N LEU A 20 -16.99 3.26 8.22
CA LEU A 20 -16.70 2.94 9.63
C LEU A 20 -17.00 1.48 9.98
N ILE A 21 -17.76 0.78 9.13
CA ILE A 21 -18.18 -0.59 9.35
C ILE A 21 -17.03 -1.52 8.94
N ARG A 22 -16.39 -2.16 9.93
CA ARG A 22 -15.26 -3.10 9.75
C ARG A 22 -15.73 -4.48 9.25
N HIS A 23 -16.45 -4.52 8.13
CA HIS A 23 -16.91 -5.77 7.50
C HIS A 23 -16.05 -6.10 6.27
N ASP A 24 -15.77 -7.38 6.07
CA ASP A 24 -14.92 -7.90 4.98
C ASP A 24 -15.55 -7.84 3.59
N TYR A 25 -16.86 -7.61 3.45
CA TYR A 25 -17.50 -7.57 2.13
C TYR A 25 -17.08 -6.31 1.36
N TRP A 26 -16.78 -6.48 0.08
CA TRP A 26 -16.33 -5.40 -0.82
C TRP A 26 -17.26 -4.16 -0.79
N THR A 27 -18.57 -4.34 -0.60
CA THR A 27 -19.57 -3.26 -0.54
C THR A 27 -19.32 -2.27 0.58
N PHE A 28 -18.69 -2.69 1.68
CA PHE A 28 -18.28 -1.79 2.76
C PHE A 28 -16.88 -1.24 2.49
N ARG A 29 -15.97 -2.11 2.02
CA ARG A 29 -14.56 -1.76 1.74
C ARG A 29 -14.39 -0.70 0.66
N VAL A 30 -15.26 -0.65 -0.35
CA VAL A 30 -15.18 0.34 -1.43
C VAL A 30 -15.26 1.78 -0.91
N PHE A 31 -15.93 2.01 0.22
CA PHE A 31 -16.04 3.34 0.81
C PHE A 31 -14.76 3.79 1.53
N ASP A 32 -13.80 2.91 1.79
CA ASP A 32 -12.48 3.29 2.32
C ASP A 32 -11.63 4.04 1.29
N TYR A 33 -11.84 3.78 0.01
CA TYR A 33 -11.00 4.28 -1.07
C TYR A 33 -11.11 5.81 -1.25
N PRO A 34 -12.30 6.42 -1.46
CA PRO A 34 -12.39 7.82 -1.88
C PRO A 34 -12.27 8.85 -0.73
N ARG A 35 -11.34 8.70 0.22
CA ARG A 35 -11.24 9.64 1.37
C ARG A 35 -11.03 11.09 0.94
N LEU A 36 -10.07 11.34 0.04
CA LEU A 36 -9.78 12.69 -0.45
C LEU A 36 -10.96 13.27 -1.23
N GLN A 37 -11.60 12.46 -2.07
CA GLN A 37 -12.76 12.84 -2.85
C GLN A 37 -13.95 13.17 -1.93
N LYS A 38 -14.21 12.34 -0.92
CA LYS A 38 -15.22 12.60 0.12
C LYS A 38 -14.93 13.92 0.85
N LEU A 39 -13.67 14.22 1.18
CA LEU A 39 -13.30 15.47 1.84
C LEU A 39 -13.58 16.68 0.94
N VAL A 40 -13.09 16.64 -0.30
CA VAL A 40 -13.28 17.74 -1.27
C VAL A 40 -14.76 17.99 -1.54
N LEU A 41 -15.55 16.93 -1.76
CA LEU A 41 -16.99 17.05 -1.95
C LEU A 41 -17.71 17.56 -0.69
N SER A 42 -17.26 17.17 0.50
CA SER A 42 -17.82 17.69 1.76
C SER A 42 -17.53 19.17 1.95
N ILE A 43 -16.31 19.64 1.62
CA ILE A 43 -15.95 21.06 1.64
C ILE A 43 -16.78 21.84 0.62
N ALA A 44 -16.91 21.34 -0.61
CA ALA A 44 -17.75 21.97 -1.63
C ALA A 44 -19.21 22.04 -1.19
N CYS A 45 -19.74 20.96 -0.60
CA CYS A 45 -21.11 20.91 -0.07
C CYS A 45 -21.31 21.91 1.08
N MET A 46 -20.34 22.04 1.98
CA MET A 46 -20.35 23.04 3.06
C MET A 46 -20.40 24.46 2.50
N VAL A 47 -19.56 24.79 1.52
CA VAL A 47 -19.56 26.12 0.88
C VAL A 47 -20.92 26.43 0.26
N LEU A 48 -21.52 25.47 -0.44
CA LEU A 48 -22.86 25.64 -1.01
C LEU A 48 -23.94 25.80 0.08
N LEU A 49 -23.88 25.01 1.15
CA LEU A 49 -24.80 25.14 2.28
C LEU A 49 -24.74 26.55 2.89
N LEU A 50 -23.55 27.14 3.03
CA LEU A 50 -23.35 28.50 3.54
C LEU A 50 -23.85 29.59 2.59
N ILE A 51 -23.64 29.42 1.27
CA ILE A 51 -24.11 30.39 0.25
C ILE A 51 -25.64 30.45 0.20
N TYR A 52 -26.30 29.29 0.27
CA TYR A 52 -27.76 29.18 0.19
C TYR A 52 -28.42 29.14 1.58
N PHE A 53 -27.68 29.52 2.62
CA PHE A 53 -28.16 29.49 3.99
C PHE A 53 -29.15 30.63 4.26
N ASP A 54 -30.44 30.33 4.40
CA ASP A 54 -31.48 31.31 4.73
C ASP A 54 -31.82 31.37 6.24
N GLY A 55 -31.21 30.50 7.06
CA GLY A 55 -31.40 30.44 8.51
C GLY A 55 -32.79 29.95 8.97
N SER A 56 -33.71 29.67 8.05
CA SER A 56 -35.12 29.37 8.35
C SER A 56 -35.36 27.90 8.71
N SER A 57 -34.49 27.00 8.24
CA SER A 57 -34.68 25.55 8.36
C SER A 57 -33.74 24.92 9.38
N THR A 58 -34.31 24.24 10.38
CA THR A 58 -33.57 23.41 11.35
C THR A 58 -32.75 22.33 10.64
N LEU A 59 -33.25 21.77 9.53
CA LEU A 59 -32.53 20.76 8.75
C LEU A 59 -31.23 21.31 8.19
N SER A 60 -31.22 22.55 7.68
CA SER A 60 -30.01 23.19 7.15
C SER A 60 -28.95 23.40 8.24
N TRP A 61 -29.36 23.76 9.45
CA TRP A 61 -28.46 23.84 10.61
C TRP A 61 -27.83 22.50 10.96
N VAL A 62 -28.66 21.44 11.04
CA VAL A 62 -28.20 20.09 11.37
C VAL A 62 -27.23 19.55 10.32
N LEU A 63 -27.57 19.68 9.03
CA LEU A 63 -26.71 19.21 7.94
C LEU A 63 -25.38 19.95 7.90
N SER A 64 -25.37 21.27 8.09
CA SER A 64 -24.13 22.04 8.18
C SER A 64 -23.25 21.56 9.33
N LEU A 65 -23.83 21.34 10.52
CA LEU A 65 -23.07 20.81 11.66
C LEU A 65 -22.48 19.42 11.36
N LEU A 66 -23.27 18.51 10.82
CA LEU A 66 -22.81 17.15 10.49
C LEU A 66 -21.73 17.15 9.41
N ILE A 67 -21.87 17.98 8.37
CA ILE A 67 -20.85 18.12 7.33
C ILE A 67 -19.56 18.74 7.91
N ALA A 68 -19.66 19.71 8.83
CA ALA A 68 -18.47 20.25 9.51
C ALA A 68 -17.73 19.16 10.29
N ILE A 69 -18.46 18.34 11.06
CA ILE A 69 -17.91 17.19 11.78
C ILE A 69 -17.25 16.20 10.82
N ASN A 70 -17.92 15.89 9.69
CA ASN A 70 -17.39 15.00 8.65
C ASN A 70 -16.11 15.53 8.01
N ILE A 71 -16.02 16.84 7.74
CA ILE A 71 -14.81 17.47 7.21
C ILE A 71 -13.66 17.34 8.21
N VAL A 72 -13.90 17.60 9.50
CA VAL A 72 -12.88 17.44 10.55
C VAL A 72 -12.44 15.98 10.61
N TYR A 73 -13.37 15.03 10.65
CA TYR A 73 -13.08 13.60 10.65
C TYR A 73 -12.26 13.17 9.42
N LEU A 74 -12.69 13.50 8.20
CA LEU A 74 -11.96 13.14 6.99
C LEU A 74 -10.58 13.83 6.92
N SER A 75 -10.46 15.03 7.47
CA SER A 75 -9.18 15.73 7.56
C SER A 75 -8.19 15.00 8.48
N THR A 76 -8.64 14.50 9.66
CA THR A 76 -7.74 13.71 10.54
C THR A 76 -7.28 12.41 9.88
N GLN A 77 -8.11 11.82 9.02
CA GLN A 77 -7.75 10.62 8.25
C GLN A 77 -6.74 10.92 7.11
N ILE A 78 -6.76 12.13 6.56
CA ILE A 78 -5.93 12.52 5.41
C ILE A 78 -4.59 13.13 5.84
N ILE A 79 -4.57 13.95 6.89
CA ILE A 79 -3.39 14.67 7.39
C ILE A 79 -2.14 13.77 7.49
N PRO A 80 -2.21 12.53 8.02
CA PRO A 80 -1.04 11.65 8.12
C PRO A 80 -0.33 11.40 6.79
N PHE A 81 -1.02 11.47 5.65
CA PHE A 81 -0.48 11.24 4.30
C PHE A 81 -0.17 12.54 3.56
N THR A 82 -0.04 13.64 4.29
CA THR A 82 0.39 14.95 3.76
C THR A 82 1.67 15.40 4.46
N ARG A 83 2.27 16.48 3.97
CA ARG A 83 3.43 17.13 4.63
C ARG A 83 3.13 17.70 6.01
N LEU A 84 1.86 17.81 6.39
CA LEU A 84 1.42 18.26 7.72
C LEU A 84 1.35 17.10 8.73
N GLY A 85 1.39 15.85 8.25
CA GLY A 85 1.34 14.67 9.10
C GLY A 85 2.66 14.42 9.84
N LYS A 86 2.57 13.68 10.95
CA LYS A 86 3.76 13.19 11.65
C LYS A 86 4.55 12.24 10.74
N ILE A 87 5.85 12.48 10.64
CA ILE A 87 6.78 11.62 9.92
C ILE A 87 7.00 10.35 10.76
N GLN A 88 6.87 9.16 10.17
CA GLN A 88 7.21 7.90 10.84
C GLN A 88 8.65 7.48 10.59
N VAL A 89 9.10 7.57 9.34
CA VAL A 89 10.47 7.21 8.95
C VAL A 89 11.30 8.48 8.83
N LYS A 90 12.38 8.62 9.61
CA LYS A 90 13.31 9.75 9.57
C LYS A 90 14.10 9.77 8.26
N LYS A 91 14.51 10.96 7.85
CA LYS A 91 15.34 11.16 6.65
C LYS A 91 16.80 10.81 6.98
N ALA A 92 17.48 10.12 6.09
CA ALA A 92 18.93 9.91 6.21
C ALA A 92 19.64 11.27 6.09
N THR A 93 20.47 11.63 7.07
CA THR A 93 21.20 12.90 7.11
C THR A 93 22.60 12.79 6.51
N LYS A 94 23.23 11.62 6.64
CA LYS A 94 24.50 11.26 6.02
C LYS A 94 24.27 10.05 5.12
N GLY A 95 24.68 10.13 3.85
CA GLY A 95 24.59 9.01 2.92
C GLY A 95 25.71 7.99 3.18
N ILE A 96 25.35 6.72 3.28
CA ILE A 96 26.23 5.55 3.38
C ILE A 96 25.72 4.55 2.33
N ASP A 97 26.33 4.56 1.16
CA ASP A 97 25.78 3.86 -0.01
C ASP A 97 25.88 2.34 0.12
N GLU A 98 26.85 1.87 0.90
CA GLU A 98 27.13 0.48 1.22
C GLU A 98 26.06 -0.13 2.12
N GLN A 99 25.39 0.72 2.89
CA GLN A 99 24.27 0.40 3.79
C GLN A 99 22.93 0.75 3.19
N SER A 100 22.90 1.18 1.93
CA SER A 100 21.67 1.62 1.29
C SER A 100 21.18 0.60 0.28
N ILE A 101 19.86 0.51 0.16
CA ILE A 101 19.20 -0.33 -0.82
C ILE A 101 18.05 0.42 -1.47
N CYS A 102 18.02 0.33 -2.79
CA CYS A 102 16.94 0.83 -3.61
C CYS A 102 16.09 -0.32 -4.15
N VAL A 103 14.78 -0.26 -3.89
CA VAL A 103 13.78 -1.23 -4.36
C VAL A 103 12.76 -0.52 -5.24
N MET A 104 12.49 -1.10 -6.41
CA MET A 104 11.39 -0.73 -7.29
C MET A 104 10.37 -1.87 -7.33
N THR A 105 9.11 -1.58 -7.02
CA THR A 105 7.98 -2.51 -7.20
C THR A 105 7.03 -1.97 -8.25
N ALA A 106 6.55 -2.84 -9.15
CA ALA A 106 5.62 -2.46 -10.19
C ALA A 106 4.62 -3.60 -10.46
N ASN A 107 3.34 -3.35 -10.21
CA ASN A 107 2.28 -4.08 -10.90
C ASN A 107 2.31 -3.69 -12.39
N VAL A 108 2.60 -4.67 -13.25
CA VAL A 108 2.82 -4.40 -14.68
C VAL A 108 1.52 -4.34 -15.50
N PHE A 109 0.39 -4.76 -14.89
CA PHE A 109 -0.85 -5.13 -15.53
C PHE A 109 -0.64 -6.28 -16.53
N GLN A 110 -1.08 -7.50 -16.22
CA GLN A 110 -0.67 -8.71 -16.99
C GLN A 110 -0.87 -8.57 -18.51
N ASP A 111 -1.97 -7.93 -18.95
CA ASP A 111 -2.30 -7.73 -20.36
C ASP A 111 -1.55 -6.58 -21.05
N ASN A 112 -0.82 -5.76 -20.29
CA ASN A 112 0.05 -4.74 -20.84
C ASN A 112 1.21 -5.38 -21.63
N ARG A 113 1.58 -4.77 -22.75
CA ARG A 113 2.65 -5.24 -23.65
C ARG A 113 3.79 -4.25 -23.80
N ASN A 114 3.75 -3.12 -23.07
CA ASN A 114 4.82 -2.12 -23.12
C ASN A 114 5.98 -2.48 -22.16
N THR A 115 6.60 -3.64 -22.40
CA THR A 115 7.75 -4.15 -21.63
C THR A 115 8.95 -3.23 -21.77
N ARG A 116 9.18 -2.66 -22.96
CA ARG A 116 10.23 -1.67 -23.20
C ARG A 116 10.09 -0.45 -22.32
N GLY A 117 8.88 0.09 -22.13
CA GLY A 117 8.66 1.22 -21.23
C GLY A 117 8.96 0.88 -19.77
N CYS A 118 8.64 -0.35 -19.34
CA CYS A 118 9.01 -0.86 -18.02
C CYS A 118 10.54 -0.93 -17.86
N LEU A 119 11.22 -1.55 -18.81
CA LEU A 119 12.69 -1.69 -18.84
C LEU A 119 13.39 -0.33 -18.88
N ASP A 120 12.88 0.63 -19.66
CA ASP A 120 13.43 1.99 -19.71
C ASP A 120 13.30 2.70 -18.36
N GLU A 121 12.18 2.54 -17.64
CA GLU A 121 12.02 3.11 -16.29
C GLU A 121 12.94 2.41 -15.26
N ILE A 122 13.12 1.09 -15.35
CA ILE A 122 14.09 0.34 -14.53
C ILE A 122 15.51 0.87 -14.79
N ARG A 123 15.95 0.98 -16.04
CA ARG A 123 17.30 1.47 -16.38
C ARG A 123 17.52 2.92 -15.93
N LYS A 124 16.51 3.78 -16.10
CA LYS A 124 16.56 5.19 -15.69
C LYS A 124 16.71 5.37 -14.19
N HIS A 125 16.05 4.52 -13.39
CA HIS A 125 16.09 4.60 -11.93
C HIS A 125 17.13 3.69 -11.28
N ASN A 126 17.64 2.71 -12.02
CA ASN A 126 18.76 1.86 -11.68
C ASN A 126 18.67 1.24 -10.27
N PRO A 127 17.53 0.62 -9.89
CA PRO A 127 17.33 0.07 -8.54
C PRO A 127 18.28 -1.10 -8.27
N ASP A 128 18.51 -1.41 -6.99
CA ASP A 128 19.26 -2.61 -6.58
C ASP A 128 18.38 -3.87 -6.69
N VAL A 129 17.08 -3.72 -6.43
CA VAL A 129 16.08 -4.80 -6.52
C VAL A 129 14.85 -4.32 -7.29
N VAL A 130 14.37 -5.15 -8.21
CA VAL A 130 13.14 -4.97 -8.98
C VAL A 130 12.17 -6.10 -8.63
N VAL A 131 10.94 -5.75 -8.30
CA VAL A 131 9.82 -6.68 -8.12
C VAL A 131 8.73 -6.31 -9.13
N LEU A 132 8.40 -7.24 -10.02
CA LEU A 132 7.33 -7.11 -11.00
C LEU A 132 6.18 -8.03 -10.59
N LEU A 133 4.97 -7.49 -10.49
CA LEU A 133 3.73 -8.20 -10.14
C LEU A 133 2.85 -8.31 -11.38
N GLU A 134 1.88 -9.22 -11.35
CA GLU A 134 1.00 -9.58 -12.48
C GLU A 134 1.76 -10.00 -13.74
N THR A 135 2.78 -10.84 -13.57
CA THR A 135 3.65 -11.28 -14.67
C THR A 135 3.32 -12.69 -15.14
N ASP A 136 3.20 -12.87 -16.46
CA ASP A 136 3.04 -14.17 -17.11
C ASP A 136 4.32 -14.57 -17.85
N SER A 137 4.28 -15.68 -18.61
CA SER A 137 5.43 -16.14 -19.40
C SER A 137 5.85 -15.15 -20.49
N PHE A 138 4.95 -14.28 -20.97
CA PHE A 138 5.33 -13.21 -21.89
C PHE A 138 6.21 -12.18 -21.18
N TRP A 139 5.78 -11.70 -20.01
CA TRP A 139 6.58 -10.77 -19.21
C TRP A 139 7.94 -11.36 -18.82
N GLU A 140 7.97 -12.61 -18.37
CA GLU A 140 9.24 -13.29 -18.05
C GLU A 140 10.22 -13.24 -19.21
N LYS A 141 9.77 -13.63 -20.41
CA LYS A 141 10.59 -13.67 -21.62
C LYS A 141 11.12 -12.28 -21.98
N GLU A 142 10.27 -11.27 -21.92
CA GLU A 142 10.61 -9.91 -22.34
C GLU A 142 11.51 -9.19 -21.31
N THR A 143 11.54 -9.64 -20.06
CA THR A 143 12.43 -9.09 -19.02
C THR A 143 13.71 -9.88 -18.79
N LEU A 144 13.97 -10.97 -19.54
CA LEU A 144 15.20 -11.77 -19.43
C LEU A 144 16.48 -10.95 -19.58
N GLU A 145 16.44 -9.85 -20.35
CA GLU A 145 17.62 -8.99 -20.52
C GLU A 145 18.11 -8.34 -19.22
N LEU A 146 17.25 -8.24 -18.19
CA LEU A 146 17.65 -7.73 -16.87
C LEU A 146 18.69 -8.63 -16.21
N GLU A 147 18.76 -9.92 -16.52
CA GLU A 147 19.72 -10.86 -15.92
C GLU A 147 21.18 -10.46 -16.15
N LYS A 148 21.46 -9.64 -17.18
CA LYS A 148 22.79 -9.09 -17.43
C LYS A 148 23.26 -8.14 -16.33
N ASP A 149 22.33 -7.34 -15.81
CA ASP A 149 22.60 -6.31 -14.79
C ASP A 149 22.13 -6.73 -13.38
N TYR A 150 21.27 -7.76 -13.30
CA TYR A 150 20.62 -8.29 -12.10
C TYR A 150 20.81 -9.82 -12.04
N PRO A 151 22.00 -10.31 -11.65
CA PRO A 151 22.36 -11.72 -11.74
C PRO A 151 21.64 -12.63 -10.73
N HIS A 152 20.97 -12.08 -9.72
CA HIS A 152 20.22 -12.85 -8.74
C HIS A 152 18.72 -12.66 -8.96
N TYR A 153 17.97 -13.73 -9.19
CA TYR A 153 16.56 -13.62 -9.56
C TYR A 153 15.71 -14.79 -9.06
N VAL A 154 14.42 -14.54 -8.91
CA VAL A 154 13.36 -15.53 -8.63
C VAL A 154 12.21 -15.22 -9.58
N ARG A 155 11.75 -16.22 -10.34
CA ARG A 155 10.72 -16.04 -11.38
C ARG A 155 9.58 -17.02 -11.15
N VAL A 156 8.38 -16.49 -10.99
CA VAL A 156 7.14 -17.24 -10.80
C VAL A 156 6.08 -16.66 -11.76
N PRO A 157 6.26 -16.77 -13.08
CA PRO A 157 5.26 -16.28 -14.03
C PRO A 157 4.00 -17.14 -13.94
N LEU A 158 2.84 -16.50 -13.80
CA LEU A 158 1.54 -17.17 -13.74
C LEU A 158 0.56 -16.40 -14.63
N SER A 159 -0.28 -17.11 -15.37
CA SER A 159 -1.30 -16.49 -16.24
C SER A 159 -2.60 -16.13 -15.53
N ASN A 160 -2.61 -16.19 -14.19
CA ASN A 160 -3.77 -15.93 -13.33
C ASN A 160 -3.69 -14.55 -12.65
N THR A 161 -2.95 -13.59 -13.21
CA THR A 161 -2.67 -12.25 -12.63
C THR A 161 -1.86 -12.23 -11.34
N TYR A 162 -1.42 -13.36 -10.78
CA TYR A 162 -0.64 -13.38 -9.53
C TYR A 162 0.85 -13.65 -9.71
N GLY A 163 1.33 -13.83 -10.94
CA GLY A 163 2.73 -14.14 -11.17
C GLY A 163 3.67 -13.00 -10.78
N MET A 164 4.86 -13.36 -10.30
CA MET A 164 5.85 -12.42 -9.75
C MET A 164 7.25 -12.71 -10.29
N LEU A 165 7.97 -11.65 -10.69
CA LEU A 165 9.39 -11.72 -11.02
C LEU A 165 10.18 -10.81 -10.09
N LEU A 166 11.24 -11.34 -9.50
CA LEU A 166 12.20 -10.59 -8.69
C LEU A 166 13.57 -10.65 -9.37
N TYR A 167 14.18 -9.50 -9.57
CA TYR A 167 15.54 -9.34 -10.08
C TYR A 167 16.35 -8.49 -9.11
N SER A 168 17.57 -8.90 -8.78
CA SER A 168 18.44 -8.27 -7.79
C SER A 168 19.88 -8.21 -8.26
N ARG A 169 20.52 -7.07 -7.99
CA ARG A 169 21.97 -6.88 -8.10
C ARG A 169 22.73 -7.43 -6.91
N LEU A 170 22.04 -7.51 -5.78
CA LEU A 170 22.58 -7.93 -4.49
C LEU A 170 22.30 -9.42 -4.27
N GLU A 171 23.23 -10.04 -3.52
CA GLU A 171 23.07 -11.28 -2.75
C GLU A 171 21.62 -11.65 -2.39
N LEU A 172 20.97 -12.61 -3.06
CA LEU A 172 19.75 -13.24 -2.52
C LEU A 172 20.12 -14.44 -1.64
N GLN A 173 19.82 -14.36 -0.35
CA GLN A 173 20.02 -15.43 0.61
C GLN A 173 18.72 -16.20 0.84
N ASP A 174 18.77 -17.52 0.62
CA ASP A 174 17.65 -18.44 0.84
C ASP A 174 16.31 -17.93 0.24
N PRO A 175 16.25 -17.69 -1.08
CA PRO A 175 15.01 -17.29 -1.74
C PRO A 175 13.98 -18.42 -1.69
N GLN A 176 12.79 -18.10 -1.20
CA GLN A 176 11.67 -19.01 -1.04
C GLN A 176 10.43 -18.44 -1.73
N VAL A 177 9.77 -19.25 -2.56
CA VAL A 177 8.42 -18.97 -3.06
C VAL A 177 7.44 -19.62 -2.11
N LYS A 178 6.50 -18.85 -1.57
CA LYS A 178 5.48 -19.35 -0.64
C LYS A 178 4.08 -19.08 -1.16
N TYR A 179 3.18 -19.97 -0.79
CA TYR A 179 1.75 -19.86 -1.04
C TYR A 179 1.08 -19.84 0.33
N MET A 180 0.99 -18.63 0.90
CA MET A 180 0.74 -18.45 2.34
C MET A 180 -0.71 -18.75 2.73
N VAL A 181 -1.65 -18.48 1.82
CA VAL A 181 -3.09 -18.61 2.06
C VAL A 181 -3.79 -19.34 0.90
N GLU A 182 -3.47 -18.97 -0.34
CA GLU A 182 -4.05 -19.56 -1.55
C GLU A 182 -2.95 -20.27 -2.36
N GLU A 183 -3.28 -21.42 -2.97
CA GLU A 183 -2.29 -22.32 -3.63
C GLU A 183 -1.72 -21.74 -4.93
N ASP A 184 -2.36 -20.72 -5.49
CA ASP A 184 -2.03 -20.11 -6.78
C ASP A 184 -1.68 -18.61 -6.66
N VAL A 185 -1.56 -18.10 -5.43
CA VAL A 185 -1.13 -16.72 -5.12
C VAL A 185 0.25 -16.78 -4.44
N PRO A 186 1.35 -16.54 -5.18
CA PRO A 186 2.69 -16.64 -4.63
C PRO A 186 3.12 -15.36 -3.91
N SER A 187 3.97 -15.53 -2.91
CA SER A 187 4.83 -14.51 -2.32
C SER A 187 6.29 -14.91 -2.44
N ILE A 188 7.21 -13.94 -2.55
CA ILE A 188 8.66 -14.19 -2.57
C ILE A 188 9.28 -13.69 -1.27
N HIS A 189 9.88 -14.59 -0.52
CA HIS A 189 10.53 -14.33 0.76
C HIS A 189 12.02 -14.59 0.60
N THR A 190 12.87 -13.60 0.86
CA THR A 190 14.32 -13.78 0.70
C THR A 190 15.11 -12.87 1.62
N GLY A 191 16.35 -13.24 1.92
CA GLY A 191 17.34 -12.33 2.47
C GLY A 191 18.04 -11.55 1.36
N ILE A 192 18.35 -10.27 1.60
CA ILE A 192 19.22 -9.49 0.73
C ILE A 192 20.48 -9.12 1.50
N VAL A 193 21.64 -9.42 0.92
CA VAL A 193 22.94 -9.05 1.48
C VAL A 193 23.34 -7.69 0.92
N LEU A 194 23.36 -6.66 1.78
CA LEU A 194 23.84 -5.33 1.44
C LEU A 194 25.34 -5.35 1.12
N LYS A 195 25.85 -4.27 0.53
CA LYS A 195 27.26 -4.18 0.09
C LYS A 195 28.24 -4.23 1.25
N ASP A 196 27.81 -3.84 2.46
CA ASP A 196 28.60 -3.96 3.69
C ASP A 196 28.48 -5.35 4.37
N GLY A 197 27.74 -6.28 3.77
CA GLY A 197 27.48 -7.62 4.30
C GLY A 197 26.28 -7.72 5.24
N THR A 198 25.58 -6.61 5.54
CA THR A 198 24.38 -6.65 6.36
C THR A 198 23.27 -7.44 5.66
N LEU A 199 22.69 -8.41 6.37
CA LEU A 199 21.52 -9.14 5.92
C LEU A 199 20.24 -8.39 6.27
N ILE A 200 19.37 -8.16 5.27
CA ILE A 200 18.00 -7.68 5.46
C ILE A 200 17.01 -8.73 4.92
N ARG A 201 15.75 -8.70 5.34
CA ARG A 201 14.67 -9.54 4.82
C ARG A 201 13.77 -8.74 3.88
N LEU A 202 13.46 -9.33 2.74
CA LEU A 202 12.48 -8.86 1.80
C LEU A 202 11.29 -9.83 1.75
N TYR A 203 10.10 -9.29 1.88
CA TYR A 203 8.84 -9.97 1.56
C TYR A 203 8.17 -9.23 0.40
N ALA A 204 8.05 -9.89 -0.74
CA ALA A 204 7.28 -9.40 -1.88
C ALA A 204 5.93 -10.13 -1.92
N VAL A 205 4.83 -9.36 -1.93
CA VAL A 205 3.47 -9.88 -1.76
C VAL A 205 2.50 -9.29 -2.79
N HIS A 206 1.50 -10.06 -3.18
CA HIS A 206 0.41 -9.58 -4.02
C HIS A 206 -0.90 -10.34 -3.72
N PRO A 207 -1.50 -10.09 -2.55
CA PRO A 207 -2.69 -10.82 -2.13
C PRO A 207 -3.92 -10.44 -2.97
N THR A 208 -4.86 -11.38 -3.09
CA THR A 208 -6.12 -11.28 -3.85
C THR A 208 -6.96 -10.05 -3.48
N PRO A 209 -7.44 -9.23 -4.44
CA PRO A 209 -8.29 -8.09 -4.14
C PRO A 209 -9.71 -8.51 -3.71
N PRO A 210 -10.38 -7.74 -2.83
CA PRO A 210 -11.78 -7.95 -2.54
C PRO A 210 -12.66 -7.34 -3.65
N VAL A 211 -12.85 -8.05 -4.76
CA VAL A 211 -13.73 -7.64 -5.88
C VAL A 211 -14.80 -8.70 -6.20
N PRO A 212 -16.01 -8.30 -6.61
CA PRO A 212 -17.15 -9.21 -6.79
C PRO A 212 -16.89 -10.40 -7.72
N ASN A 213 -16.07 -10.19 -8.75
CA ASN A 213 -15.83 -11.18 -9.80
C ASN A 213 -14.72 -12.17 -9.47
N GLU A 214 -13.99 -11.95 -8.37
CA GLU A 214 -12.83 -12.75 -7.99
C GLU A 214 -12.95 -13.22 -6.54
N ASN A 215 -12.95 -12.29 -5.59
CA ASN A 215 -13.21 -12.57 -4.20
C ASN A 215 -14.12 -11.51 -3.56
N PRO A 216 -15.40 -11.82 -3.24
CA PRO A 216 -16.31 -10.83 -2.66
C PRO A 216 -15.93 -10.41 -1.23
N ARG A 217 -15.00 -11.12 -0.59
CA ARG A 217 -14.53 -10.87 0.77
C ARG A 217 -13.05 -10.52 0.78
N ALA A 218 -12.63 -9.72 1.75
CA ALA A 218 -11.22 -9.39 1.98
C ALA A 218 -10.48 -10.44 2.86
N THR A 219 -11.09 -11.59 3.13
CA THR A 219 -10.66 -12.52 4.19
C THR A 219 -9.27 -13.10 3.91
N GLU A 220 -9.04 -13.62 2.71
CA GLU A 220 -7.77 -14.24 2.28
C GLU A 220 -6.63 -13.22 2.30
N ARG A 221 -6.87 -12.05 1.71
CA ARG A 221 -5.95 -10.91 1.71
C ARG A 221 -5.55 -10.48 3.13
N ASP A 222 -6.54 -10.26 3.98
CA ASP A 222 -6.31 -9.79 5.34
C ASP A 222 -5.54 -10.83 6.17
N LYS A 223 -5.82 -12.12 5.96
CA LYS A 223 -5.10 -13.24 6.57
C LYS A 223 -3.65 -13.28 6.12
N GLU A 224 -3.38 -13.16 4.82
CA GLU A 224 -2.02 -13.16 4.29
C GLU A 224 -1.19 -12.01 4.86
N LEU A 225 -1.74 -10.80 4.89
CA LEU A 225 -1.07 -9.64 5.48
C LEU A 225 -0.70 -9.88 6.95
N LEU A 226 -1.59 -10.48 7.73
CA LEU A 226 -1.31 -10.76 9.14
C LEU A 226 -0.25 -11.86 9.33
N LEU A 227 -0.19 -12.87 8.46
CA LEU A 227 0.89 -13.86 8.48
C LEU A 227 2.24 -13.22 8.14
N ILE A 228 2.27 -12.30 7.17
CA ILE A 228 3.47 -11.51 6.85
C ILE A 228 3.86 -10.61 8.02
N ALA A 229 2.88 -10.03 8.72
CA ALA A 229 3.14 -9.24 9.92
C ALA A 229 3.81 -10.05 11.02
N GLU A 230 3.40 -11.30 11.26
CA GLU A 230 4.06 -12.21 12.19
C GLU A 230 5.50 -12.52 11.79
N HIS A 231 5.73 -12.83 10.51
CA HIS A 231 7.07 -13.07 9.99
C HIS A 231 7.97 -11.84 10.10
N ALA A 232 7.44 -10.65 9.83
CA ALA A 232 8.16 -9.40 9.99
C ALA A 232 8.52 -9.14 11.46
N LYS A 233 7.55 -9.32 12.37
CA LYS A 233 7.74 -9.09 13.82
C LYS A 233 8.72 -10.08 14.44
N ALA A 234 8.73 -11.32 13.99
CA ALA A 234 9.63 -12.36 14.47
C ALA A 234 11.05 -12.27 13.87
N SER A 235 11.26 -11.46 12.82
CA SER A 235 12.55 -11.32 12.17
C SER A 235 13.57 -10.63 13.06
N LYS A 236 14.77 -11.21 13.17
CA LYS A 236 15.93 -10.59 13.82
C LYS A 236 16.72 -9.66 12.89
N ALA A 237 16.49 -9.77 11.58
CA ALA A 237 17.10 -8.92 10.57
C ALA A 237 16.13 -7.78 10.17
N PRO A 238 16.63 -6.61 9.74
CA PRO A 238 15.80 -5.52 9.23
C PRO A 238 14.88 -6.00 8.11
N VAL A 239 13.65 -5.51 8.09
CA VAL A 239 12.60 -6.00 7.18
C VAL A 239 12.18 -4.91 6.21
N ILE A 240 11.99 -5.30 4.95
CA ILE A 240 11.29 -4.56 3.90
C ILE A 240 10.15 -5.44 3.39
N VAL A 241 8.94 -4.89 3.33
CA VAL A 241 7.78 -5.52 2.67
C VAL A 241 7.36 -4.63 1.51
N VAL A 242 7.32 -5.18 0.29
CA VAL A 242 6.88 -4.46 -0.91
C VAL A 242 5.83 -5.26 -1.66
N GLY A 243 4.99 -4.58 -2.42
CA GLY A 243 4.01 -5.24 -3.26
C GLY A 243 2.76 -4.43 -3.47
N ASP A 244 1.81 -4.95 -4.23
CA ASP A 244 0.46 -4.42 -4.34
C ASP A 244 -0.44 -5.19 -3.39
N LEU A 245 -0.88 -4.53 -2.33
CA LEU A 245 -1.67 -5.17 -1.27
C LEU A 245 -3.17 -5.13 -1.57
N ASN A 246 -3.58 -4.58 -2.72
CA ASN A 246 -4.99 -4.43 -3.09
C ASN A 246 -5.83 -3.74 -1.99
N ASP A 247 -5.18 -2.83 -1.27
CA ASP A 247 -5.78 -2.08 -0.17
C ASP A 247 -5.14 -0.71 -0.02
N VAL A 248 -5.95 0.26 0.38
CA VAL A 248 -5.49 1.64 0.54
C VAL A 248 -4.67 1.82 1.82
N ALA A 249 -3.64 2.66 1.77
CA ALA A 249 -2.70 2.92 2.88
C ALA A 249 -3.31 3.33 4.23
N TRP A 250 -4.59 3.67 4.23
CA TRP A 250 -5.32 4.18 5.38
C TRP A 250 -6.50 3.28 5.77
N SER A 251 -6.62 2.10 5.18
CA SER A 251 -7.59 1.11 5.60
C SER A 251 -7.28 0.65 7.03
N PHE A 252 -8.28 0.15 7.73
CA PHE A 252 -8.06 -0.40 9.08
C PHE A 252 -7.18 -1.66 9.06
N THR A 253 -7.17 -2.42 7.96
CA THR A 253 -6.36 -3.63 7.77
C THR A 253 -4.90 -3.31 7.53
N THR A 254 -4.59 -2.26 6.77
CA THR A 254 -3.23 -1.75 6.65
C THR A 254 -2.74 -1.18 7.99
N GLU A 255 -3.59 -0.48 8.73
CA GLU A 255 -3.23 -0.01 10.07
C GLU A 255 -2.97 -1.18 11.04
N LEU A 256 -3.83 -2.20 11.02
CA LEU A 256 -3.65 -3.42 11.81
C LEU A 256 -2.35 -4.14 11.43
N PHE A 257 -2.03 -4.25 10.14
CA PHE A 257 -0.76 -4.80 9.65
C PHE A 257 0.44 -4.04 10.25
N LEU A 258 0.43 -2.70 10.21
CA LEU A 258 1.52 -1.88 10.76
C LEU A 258 1.68 -2.08 12.28
N LYS A 259 0.56 -2.14 13.02
CA LYS A 259 0.56 -2.39 14.47
C LYS A 259 1.12 -3.77 14.81
N MET A 260 0.65 -4.82 14.12
CA MET A 260 1.06 -6.19 14.41
C MET A 260 2.50 -6.48 13.98
N SER A 261 2.95 -5.91 12.85
CA SER A 261 4.30 -6.10 12.32
C SER A 261 5.35 -5.22 13.01
N GLY A 262 4.95 -4.06 13.54
CA GLY A 262 5.87 -3.00 13.97
C GLY A 262 6.61 -2.30 12.83
N LEU A 263 6.22 -2.54 11.58
CA LEU A 263 6.77 -1.84 10.43
C LEU A 263 6.22 -0.41 10.33
N LEU A 264 6.88 0.39 9.52
CA LEU A 264 6.61 1.80 9.32
C LEU A 264 6.17 2.05 7.89
N ASP A 265 5.29 3.04 7.70
CA ASP A 265 4.90 3.53 6.38
C ASP A 265 5.71 4.80 6.02
N PRO A 266 6.64 4.73 5.06
CA PRO A 266 7.44 5.87 4.62
C PRO A 266 6.61 7.02 4.03
N ARG A 267 5.37 6.77 3.59
CA ARG A 267 4.45 7.79 3.06
C ARG A 267 4.01 8.80 4.09
N ARG A 268 3.91 8.38 5.35
CA ARG A 268 3.36 9.22 6.41
C ARG A 268 4.26 10.43 6.64
N GLY A 269 3.63 11.60 6.70
CA GLY A 269 4.27 12.91 6.74
C GLY A 269 4.81 13.41 5.38
N ARG A 270 4.49 12.75 4.26
CA ARG A 270 5.08 13.08 2.94
C ARG A 270 4.08 13.25 1.81
N GLY A 271 3.21 12.28 1.60
CA GLY A 271 2.29 12.28 0.46
C GLY A 271 1.53 10.98 0.32
N PHE A 272 0.53 10.97 -0.56
CA PHE A 272 -0.28 9.77 -0.79
C PHE A 272 0.41 8.70 -1.62
N PHE A 273 1.23 9.09 -2.60
CA PHE A 273 1.86 8.16 -3.56
C PHE A 273 0.85 7.26 -4.28
N ASN A 274 -0.30 7.82 -4.69
CA ASN A 274 -1.37 7.08 -5.37
C ASN A 274 -0.89 6.36 -6.63
N SER A 275 -0.86 5.03 -6.60
CA SER A 275 -0.38 4.16 -7.67
C SER A 275 -1.49 3.69 -8.61
N PHE A 276 -2.73 3.52 -8.13
CA PHE A 276 -3.85 2.97 -8.91
C PHE A 276 -5.12 3.82 -8.78
N HIS A 277 -5.91 4.13 -9.80
CA HIS A 277 -5.80 3.66 -11.17
C HIS A 277 -5.12 4.73 -12.03
N ALA A 278 -4.03 4.36 -12.69
CA ALA A 278 -3.15 5.27 -13.38
C ALA A 278 -3.83 6.05 -14.53
N HIS A 279 -4.87 5.51 -15.14
CA HIS A 279 -5.63 6.15 -16.21
C HIS A 279 -6.68 7.16 -15.72
N TYR A 280 -7.05 7.15 -14.42
CA TYR A 280 -8.08 8.02 -13.86
C TYR A 280 -7.49 9.02 -12.85
N PRO A 281 -6.99 10.20 -13.27
CA PRO A 281 -6.28 11.13 -12.38
C PRO A 281 -7.07 11.61 -11.16
N PHE A 282 -8.39 11.69 -11.25
CA PHE A 282 -9.27 12.11 -10.15
C PHE A 282 -9.66 10.96 -9.21
N LEU A 283 -9.37 9.72 -9.58
CA LEU A 283 -9.74 8.50 -8.85
C LEU A 283 -8.52 7.59 -8.70
N ARG A 284 -7.49 8.12 -8.04
CA ARG A 284 -6.28 7.37 -7.70
C ARG A 284 -6.13 7.18 -6.19
N PHE A 285 -5.51 6.08 -5.82
CA PHE A 285 -5.39 5.47 -4.51
C PHE A 285 -4.01 4.79 -4.38
N PRO A 286 -3.47 4.65 -3.17
CA PRO A 286 -2.16 4.04 -2.94
C PRO A 286 -2.31 2.55 -2.57
N LEU A 287 -2.26 1.68 -3.58
CA LEU A 287 -2.42 0.23 -3.39
C LEU A 287 -1.08 -0.52 -3.33
N ASP A 288 -0.05 -0.01 -4.00
CA ASP A 288 1.30 -0.53 -3.93
C ASP A 288 1.97 0.01 -2.67
N HIS A 289 2.54 -0.85 -1.82
CA HIS A 289 3.17 -0.54 -0.52
C HIS A 289 4.68 -0.82 -0.49
N ALA A 290 5.36 -0.09 0.38
CA ALA A 290 6.76 -0.31 0.73
C ALA A 290 6.94 -0.02 2.22
N PHE A 291 6.70 -1.02 3.06
CA PHE A 291 6.85 -0.93 4.51
C PHE A 291 8.26 -1.34 4.94
N ILE A 292 8.78 -0.69 5.96
CA ILE A 292 10.15 -0.93 6.43
C ILE A 292 10.22 -0.98 7.95
N SER A 293 11.13 -1.78 8.49
CA SER A 293 11.41 -1.81 9.94
C SER A 293 12.10 -0.52 10.42
N GLU A 294 12.10 -0.28 11.72
CA GLU A 294 12.69 0.92 12.36
C GLU A 294 14.20 1.13 12.13
N HIS A 295 14.89 0.08 11.69
CA HIS A 295 16.31 0.10 11.35
C HIS A 295 16.64 0.85 10.04
N PHE A 296 15.65 1.45 9.38
CA PHE A 296 15.85 2.15 8.12
C PHE A 296 15.54 3.64 8.24
N LYS A 297 16.39 4.46 7.63
CA LYS A 297 16.09 5.86 7.30
C LYS A 297 15.76 6.00 5.82
N LEU A 298 14.84 6.90 5.52
CA LEU A 298 14.43 7.17 4.14
C LEU A 298 15.42 8.12 3.47
N LYS A 299 16.05 7.68 2.37
CA LYS A 299 16.73 8.57 1.44
C LYS A 299 15.74 9.18 0.45
N GLN A 300 14.87 8.36 -0.14
CA GLN A 300 13.91 8.80 -1.15
C GLN A 300 12.72 7.85 -1.28
N MET A 301 11.53 8.40 -1.54
CA MET A 301 10.36 7.64 -2.01
C MET A 301 9.79 8.37 -3.22
N LYS A 302 9.44 7.64 -4.28
CA LYS A 302 8.85 8.19 -5.50
C LYS A 302 7.79 7.26 -6.06
N ARG A 303 6.76 7.88 -6.65
CA ARG A 303 5.91 7.23 -7.64
C ARG A 303 6.53 7.54 -9.01
N LEU A 304 6.88 6.50 -9.75
CA LEU A 304 7.61 6.62 -11.02
C LEU A 304 6.67 6.89 -12.20
N SER A 305 7.26 7.04 -13.38
CA SER A 305 6.52 7.21 -14.63
C SER A 305 5.79 5.92 -15.00
N ASN A 306 4.59 6.04 -15.55
CA ASN A 306 3.85 4.87 -16.03
C ASN A 306 4.34 4.44 -17.42
N PHE A 307 4.31 3.14 -17.66
CA PHE A 307 4.56 2.48 -18.94
C PHE A 307 3.29 1.82 -19.49
N ASN A 308 2.11 2.44 -19.31
CA ASN A 308 0.81 1.92 -19.74
C ASN A 308 0.25 0.75 -18.89
N SER A 309 0.74 0.58 -17.66
CA SER A 309 0.06 -0.21 -16.63
C SER A 309 -1.12 0.59 -16.07
N ASP A 310 -2.10 -0.06 -15.45
CA ASP A 310 -3.08 0.60 -14.61
C ASP A 310 -2.53 0.99 -13.22
N HIS A 311 -1.31 0.57 -12.90
CA HIS A 311 -0.53 1.01 -11.74
C HIS A 311 0.67 1.89 -12.13
N PHE A 312 1.10 2.77 -11.22
CA PHE A 312 2.40 3.43 -11.28
C PHE A 312 3.41 2.67 -10.42
N PRO A 313 4.66 2.49 -10.87
CA PRO A 313 5.67 1.86 -10.02
C PRO A 313 6.00 2.69 -8.78
N ILE A 314 6.27 2.01 -7.67
CA ILE A 314 6.73 2.61 -6.44
C ILE A 314 8.23 2.33 -6.27
N PHE A 315 8.96 3.40 -6.02
CA PHE A 315 10.40 3.39 -5.78
C PHE A 315 10.68 3.83 -4.36
N ILE A 316 11.45 3.02 -3.65
CA ILE A 316 11.93 3.35 -2.31
C ILE A 316 13.46 3.21 -2.27
N TYR A 317 14.11 4.18 -1.64
CA TYR A 317 15.55 4.17 -1.37
C TYR A 317 15.76 4.44 0.11
N VAL A 318 16.27 3.44 0.81
CA VAL A 318 16.46 3.45 2.26
C VAL A 318 17.90 3.15 2.61
N GLN A 319 18.31 3.64 3.76
CA GLN A 319 19.62 3.40 4.36
C GLN A 319 19.41 2.67 5.68
N TYR A 320 20.09 1.53 5.83
CA TYR A 320 20.16 0.80 7.08
C TYR A 320 20.96 1.60 8.11
N GLU A 321 20.38 1.78 9.30
CA GLU A 321 21.03 2.36 10.47
C GLU A 321 20.65 1.54 11.73
N PRO A 322 21.60 0.79 12.31
CA PRO A 322 21.31 -0.29 13.28
C PRO A 322 20.66 0.17 14.58
N ASP A 323 20.86 1.43 15.00
CA ASP A 323 20.46 1.90 16.34
C ASP A 323 18.94 2.12 16.52
N GLY A 324 18.09 1.67 15.59
CA GLY A 324 16.64 1.94 15.60
C GLY A 324 16.29 3.44 15.49
N SER A 325 17.29 4.29 15.23
CA SER A 325 17.14 5.74 15.14
C SER A 325 16.41 6.20 13.86
N GLY A 326 15.96 5.25 13.03
CA GLY A 326 15.26 5.47 11.79
C GLY A 326 13.79 5.86 11.95
N ALA A 327 13.22 5.71 13.15
CA ALA A 327 11.79 5.86 13.39
C ALA A 327 11.43 6.92 14.43
N ASP A 328 10.22 7.47 14.34
CA ASP A 328 9.45 7.94 15.50
C ASP A 328 8.40 6.86 15.80
N GLU A 329 8.41 6.30 17.02
CA GLU A 329 7.60 5.21 17.57
C GLU A 329 6.63 4.50 16.60
N ALA A 330 6.87 3.20 16.35
CA ALA A 330 5.94 2.33 15.63
C ALA A 330 4.55 2.32 16.29
N LEU A 331 3.51 2.10 15.48
CA LEU A 331 2.15 1.94 16.00
C LEU A 331 2.11 0.72 16.92
N GLN A 332 1.48 0.87 18.08
CA GLN A 332 1.31 -0.21 19.04
C GLN A 332 -0.10 -0.78 18.94
N PRO A 333 -0.28 -2.11 18.94
CA PRO A 333 -1.59 -2.73 18.99
C PRO A 333 -2.18 -2.61 20.40
N ASP A 334 -3.50 -2.38 20.48
CA ASP A 334 -4.26 -2.56 21.70
C ASP A 334 -4.85 -3.99 21.81
N ALA A 335 -5.59 -4.27 22.87
CA ALA A 335 -6.18 -5.60 23.09
C ALA A 335 -7.21 -5.99 22.02
N ASP A 336 -7.95 -5.02 21.48
CA ASP A 336 -8.95 -5.25 20.44
C ASP A 336 -8.27 -5.52 19.10
N ASP A 337 -7.17 -4.82 18.80
CA ASP A 337 -6.33 -5.07 17.63
C ASP A 337 -5.78 -6.51 17.65
N ILE A 338 -5.22 -6.95 18.78
CA ILE A 338 -4.68 -8.31 18.92
C ILE A 338 -5.78 -9.35 18.71
N LYS A 339 -6.95 -9.15 19.34
CA LYS A 339 -8.09 -10.05 19.18
C LYS A 339 -8.56 -10.11 17.73
N LEU A 340 -8.69 -8.96 17.06
CA LEU A 340 -9.10 -8.88 15.67
C LEU A 340 -8.08 -9.56 14.73
N ALA A 341 -6.78 -9.42 15.02
CA ALA A 341 -5.74 -10.10 14.26
C ALA A 341 -5.86 -11.63 14.39
N GLU A 342 -6.10 -12.15 15.60
CA GLU A 342 -6.36 -13.58 15.80
C GLU A 342 -7.63 -14.06 15.09
N GLU A 343 -8.73 -13.29 15.17
CA GLU A 343 -9.99 -13.61 14.49
C GLU A 343 -9.78 -13.70 12.96
N LYS A 344 -9.07 -12.74 12.36
CA LYS A 344 -8.81 -12.71 10.92
C LYS A 344 -7.88 -13.81 10.44
N LYS A 345 -6.83 -14.14 11.21
CA LYS A 345 -5.92 -15.25 10.86
C LYS A 345 -6.64 -16.61 10.87
N ASN A 346 -7.57 -16.78 11.81
CA ASN A 346 -8.33 -18.02 11.97
C ASN A 346 -9.61 -18.07 11.12
N ALA A 347 -9.91 -17.01 10.35
CA ALA A 347 -11.10 -16.97 9.51
C ALA A 347 -11.04 -18.06 8.41
N PRO A 348 -12.19 -18.72 8.13
CA PRO A 348 -12.27 -19.71 7.07
C PRO A 348 -12.14 -19.03 5.70
N THR A 349 -11.25 -19.58 4.89
CA THR A 349 -10.95 -19.13 3.52
C THR A 349 -11.68 -20.01 2.52
N ASN A 350 -11.87 -19.56 1.28
CA ASN A 350 -12.59 -20.33 0.26
C ASN A 350 -11.96 -21.72 -0.01
N ASN A 351 -10.69 -21.92 0.34
CA ASN A 351 -9.95 -23.18 0.20
C ASN A 351 -9.94 -24.08 1.46
N ASN A 352 -10.64 -23.74 2.56
CA ASN A 352 -10.69 -24.53 3.80
C ASN A 352 -12.10 -24.67 4.39
#